data_AF-A0A955HGH9-F1
#
_entry.id   AF-A0A955HGH9-F1
#
_cell.length_a   1.000
_cell.length_b   1.000
_cell.length_c   1.000
_cell.angle_alpha   90.00
_cell.angle_beta   90.00
_cell.angle_gamma   90.00
#
_symmetry.space_group_name_H-M   'P 1'
#
loop_
_entity.id
_entity.type
_entity.pdbx_description
1 polymer ?
#
loop_
_entity_poly.entity_id
_entity_poly.type
_entity_poly.pdbx_seq_one_letter_code
_entity_poly.pdbx_strand_id
1 'polypeptide(L)' 'MEKKNCDMCMMPFSQDKGVRDTENYCSYCHHNGEFLYKGNDVKEFKKITYQKMIAEGMNKWQAKFFTWMIGFAPHWKKK' A
#
# COMPACT_ATOMS: atom_id res chain seq x y z
N MET A 1 -5.85 11.67 -15.47
CA MET A 1 -5.26 12.15 -14.21
C MET A 1 -4.42 11.01 -13.67
N GLU A 2 -3.10 11.14 -13.64
CA GLU A 2 -2.27 10.13 -12.97
C GLU A 2 -2.60 10.10 -11.49
N LYS A 3 -2.99 8.93 -10.96
CA LYS A 3 -3.16 8.77 -9.52
C LYS A 3 -1.80 8.95 -8.86
N LYS A 4 -1.78 9.74 -7.79
CA LYS A 4 -0.56 10.00 -7.00
C LYS A 4 -0.36 8.99 -5.86
N ASN A 5 -1.41 8.27 -5.50
CA ASN A 5 -1.45 7.36 -4.36
C ASN A 5 -1.96 5.98 -4.78
N CYS A 6 -1.48 4.95 -4.10
CA CYS A 6 -1.95 3.57 -4.28
C CYS A 6 -3.38 3.41 -3.73
N ASP A 7 -4.27 2.82 -4.52
CA ASP A 7 -5.67 2.60 -4.10
C ASP A 7 -5.79 1.60 -2.93
N MET A 8 -4.79 0.74 -2.74
CA MET A 8 -4.78 -0.31 -1.70
C MET A 8 -4.33 0.20 -0.33
N CYS A 9 -3.36 1.11 -0.29
CA CYS A 9 -2.74 1.54 0.97
C CYS A 9 -2.70 3.06 1.17
N MET A 10 -3.17 3.87 0.21
CA MET A 10 -3.05 5.34 0.18
C MET A 10 -1.61 5.86 0.28
N MET A 11 -0.59 5.01 0.16
CA MET A 11 0.78 5.48 0.09
C MET A 11 1.03 6.22 -1.22
N PRO A 12 1.78 7.33 -1.18
CA PRO A 12 2.15 8.05 -2.38
C PRO A 12 3.12 7.22 -3.23
N PHE A 13 2.93 7.21 -4.54
CA PHE A 13 3.83 6.53 -5.47
C PHE A 13 5.25 7.13 -5.49
N SER A 14 5.45 8.34 -4.94
CA SER A 14 6.78 8.91 -4.76
C SER A 14 7.67 8.12 -3.79
N GLN A 15 7.07 7.29 -2.92
CA GLN A 15 7.80 6.39 -2.02
C GLN A 15 8.00 4.99 -2.62
N ASP A 16 7.41 4.73 -3.79
CA ASP A 16 7.60 3.48 -4.50
C ASP A 16 8.95 3.53 -5.24
N LYS A 17 9.84 2.60 -4.90
CA LYS A 17 11.15 2.47 -5.55
C LYS A 17 11.12 1.51 -6.74
N GLY A 18 10.02 0.77 -6.91
CA GLY A 18 9.87 -0.24 -7.96
C GLY A 18 9.26 0.31 -9.25
N VAL A 19 9.29 -0.52 -10.29
CA VAL A 19 8.58 -0.25 -11.55
C VAL A 19 7.11 -0.61 -11.35
N ARG A 20 6.22 0.34 -11.61
CA ARG A 20 4.77 0.13 -11.51
C ARG A 20 4.26 -0.53 -12.78
N ASP A 21 3.64 -1.69 -12.63
CA ASP A 21 2.98 -2.38 -13.74
C ASP A 21 1.56 -1.85 -14.00
N THR A 22 0.99 -1.08 -13.06
CA THR A 22 -0.38 -0.55 -13.14
C THR A 22 -0.47 0.90 -12.66
N GLU A 23 -1.47 1.64 -13.13
CA GLU A 23 -1.69 3.03 -12.72
C GLU A 23 -2.32 3.17 -11.32
N ASN A 24 -3.01 2.14 -10.83
CA ASN A 24 -3.80 2.18 -9.60
C ASN A 24 -3.04 1.67 -8.37
N TYR A 25 -2.03 0.82 -8.57
CA TYR A 25 -1.33 0.11 -7.50
C TYR A 25 0.19 0.30 -7.59
N CYS A 26 0.85 0.28 -6.43
CA CYS A 26 2.31 0.35 -6.36
C CYS A 26 2.92 -1.03 -6.65
N SER A 27 4.21 -1.04 -6.99
CA SER A 27 4.98 -2.24 -7.28
C SER A 27 4.93 -3.28 -6.14
N TYR A 28 4.79 -2.81 -4.89
CA TYR A 28 4.67 -3.66 -3.71
C TYR A 28 3.29 -4.30 -3.50
N CYS A 29 2.24 -3.74 -4.11
CA CYS A 29 0.88 -4.28 -3.99
C CYS A 29 0.55 -5.18 -5.18
N HIS A 30 0.99 -4.79 -6.37
CA HIS A 30 0.72 -5.49 -7.61
C HIS A 30 2.01 -5.58 -8.44
N HIS A 31 2.41 -6.80 -8.77
CA HIS A 31 3.60 -7.08 -9.56
C HIS A 31 3.35 -8.25 -10.51
N ASN A 32 3.84 -8.16 -11.75
CA ASN A 32 3.74 -9.20 -12.77
C ASN A 32 2.30 -9.69 -13.04
N GLY A 33 1.31 -8.80 -12.97
CA GLY A 33 -0.08 -9.14 -13.24
C GLY A 33 -0.85 -9.76 -12.06
N GLU A 34 -0.23 -9.91 -10.89
CA GLU A 34 -0.89 -10.43 -9.68
C GLU A 34 -0.76 -9.49 -8.48
N PHE A 35 -1.79 -9.50 -7.62
CA PHE A 35 -1.70 -8.92 -6.28
C PHE A 35 -0.84 -9.80 -5.37
N LEU A 36 0.17 -9.19 -4.75
CA LEU A 36 1.02 -9.84 -3.76
C LEU A 36 0.24 -10.19 -2.49
N TYR A 37 -0.79 -9.41 -2.16
CA TYR A 37 -1.68 -9.69 -1.04
C TYR A 37 -2.96 -10.37 -1.55
N LYS A 38 -3.13 -11.65 -1.20
CA LYS A 38 -4.29 -12.48 -1.57
C LYS A 38 -5.38 -12.53 -0.49
N GLY A 39 -5.15 -11.88 0.65
CA GLY A 39 -6.12 -11.83 1.74
C GLY A 39 -7.23 -10.79 1.50
N ASN A 40 -8.23 -10.79 2.38
CA ASN A 40 -9.37 -9.86 2.34
C ASN A 40 -9.57 -9.12 3.67
N ASP A 41 -8.59 -9.18 4.57
CA ASP A 41 -8.65 -8.52 5.88
C ASP A 41 -7.75 -7.28 5.89
N VAL A 42 -8.38 -6.12 6.05
CA VAL A 42 -7.68 -4.84 6.18
C VAL A 42 -6.71 -4.84 7.38
N LYS A 43 -7.02 -5.54 8.47
CA LYS A 43 -6.17 -5.60 9.66
C LYS A 43 -4.88 -6.36 9.38
N GLU A 44 -5.00 -7.49 8.70
CA GLU A 44 -3.86 -8.28 8.26
C GLU A 44 -2.99 -7.48 7.28
N PHE A 45 -3.60 -6.84 6.29
CA PHE A 45 -2.89 -6.01 5.33
C PHE A 45 -2.16 -4.84 6.00
N LYS A 46 -2.78 -4.19 7.00
CA LYS A 46 -2.13 -3.16 7.83
C LYS A 46 -0.90 -3.70 8.55
N LYS A 47 -0.96 -4.91 9.12
CA LYS A 47 0.17 -5.52 9.82
C LYS A 47 1.33 -5.81 8.87
N ILE A 48 1.04 -6.40 7.70
CA ILE A 48 2.05 -6.70 6.67
C ILE A 48 2.70 -5.41 6.17
N THR A 49 1.88 -4.40 5.84
CA THR A 49 2.38 -3.12 5.33
C THR A 49 3.22 -2.39 6.38
N TYR A 50 2.81 -2.41 7.66
CA TYR A 50 3.58 -1.84 8.76
C TYR A 50 4.96 -2.50 8.92
N GLN A 51 5.01 -3.84 8.85
CA GLN A 51 6.27 -4.57 8.93
C GLN A 51 7.18 -4.25 7.74
N LYS A 52 6.64 -4.20 6.52
CA LYS A 52 7.40 -3.81 5.32
C LYS A 52 7.93 -2.38 5.40
N MET A 53 7.12 -1.42 5.86
CA MET A 53 7.55 -0.03 6.03
C MET A 53 8.75 0.08 6.98
N ILE A 54 8.71 -0.62 8.11
CA ILE A 54 9.82 -0.63 9.07
C ILE A 54 11.05 -1.30 8.48
N ALA A 55 10.88 -2.42 7.77
CA ALA A 55 11.97 -3.14 7.12
C ALA A 55 12.67 -2.27 6.04
N GLU A 56 11.91 -1.44 5.33
CA GLU A 56 12.42 -0.46 4.35
C GLU A 56 13.09 0.77 4.98
N GLY A 57 13.12 0.87 6.31
CA GLY A 57 13.76 1.98 7.03
C GLY A 57 12.83 3.16 7.32
N MET A 58 11.51 3.03 7.13
CA MET A 58 10.56 4.06 7.53
C MET A 58 10.46 4.13 9.06
N ASN A 59 10.45 5.35 9.60
CA ASN A 59 10.27 5.55 11.04
C ASN A 59 8.92 5.02 11.52
N LYS A 60 8.90 4.39 12.71
CA LYS A 60 7.70 3.76 13.29
C LYS A 60 6.48 4.68 13.34
N TRP A 61 6.69 5.97 13.60
CA TRP A 61 5.62 6.98 13.63
C TRP A 61 4.98 7.21 12.25
N GLN A 62 5.81 7.35 11.21
CA GLN A 62 5.33 7.48 9.83
C GLN A 62 4.64 6.18 9.38
N ALA A 63 5.25 5.03 9.67
CA ALA A 63 4.66 3.73 9.33
C ALA A 63 3.28 3.56 9.99
N LYS A 64 3.12 3.97 11.25
CA LYS A 64 1.85 3.92 11.96
C LYS A 64 0.81 4.89 11.39
N PHE A 65 1.23 6.07 10.96
CA PHE A 65 0.36 7.04 10.28
C PHE A 65 -0.15 6.49 8.94
N PHE A 66 0.73 6.01 8.07
CA PHE A 66 0.33 5.45 6.78
C PHE A 66 -0.53 4.21 6.93
N THR A 67 -0.17 3.29 7.83
CA THR A 67 -0.99 2.08 8.09
C THR A 67 -2.35 2.39 8.69
N TRP A 68 -2.49 3.46 9.47
CA TRP A 68 -3.80 3.95 9.88
C TRP A 68 -4.62 4.44 8.68
N MET A 69 -4.02 5.20 7.76
CA MET A 69 -4.66 5.70 6.54
C MET A 69 -5.15 4.60 5.58
N ILE A 70 -4.53 3.40 5.60
CA ILE A 70 -4.97 2.25 4.79
C ILE A 70 -6.46 1.96 4.95
N GLY A 71 -7.02 2.11 6.16
CA GLY A 71 -8.44 1.87 6.40
C GLY A 71 -9.37 2.81 5.61
N PHE A 72 -8.85 3.93 5.14
CA PHE A 72 -9.58 4.91 4.34
C PHE A 72 -9.31 4.79 2.84
N ALA A 73 -8.49 3.82 2.41
CA ALA A 73 -8.10 3.70 1.02
C ALA A 73 -9.30 3.32 0.13
N PRO A 74 -9.35 3.81 -1.12
CA PRO A 74 -10.44 3.55 -2.04
C PRO A 74 -10.78 2.07 -2.22
N HIS A 75 -9.76 1.19 -2.19
CA HIS A 75 -9.94 -0.25 -2.30
C HIS A 75 -10.76 -0.84 -1.14
N TRP A 76 -10.50 -0.40 0.10
CA TRP A 76 -11.20 -0.90 1.29
C TRP A 76 -12.56 -0.24 1.50
N LYS A 77 -12.77 0.97 0.95
CA LYS A 77 -14.06 1.67 0.99
C LYS A 77 -15.09 1.16 -0.01
N LYS A 78 -14.67 0.49 -1.08
CA LYS A 78 -15.57 -0.03 -2.13
C LYS A 78 -16.23 -1.38 -1.78
N LYS A 79 -16.33 -1.71 -0.50
CA LYS A 79 -16.97 -2.93 -0.03
C LYS A 79 -18.34 -2.65 0.55
#